data_AF-A0A917YQT2-F1
#
_entry.id   AF-A0A917YQT2-F1
#
_cell.length_a   1.000
_cell.length_b   1.000
_cell.length_c   1.000
_cell.angle_alpha   90.00
_cell.angle_beta   90.00
_cell.angle_gamma   90.00
#
_symmetry.space_group_name_H-M   'P 1'
#
loop_
_entity.id
_entity.type
_entity.pdbx_description
1 polymer ?
#
loop_
_entity_poly.entity_id
_entity_poly.type
_entity_poly.pdbx_seq_one_letter_code
_entity_poly.pdbx_strand_id
1 'polypeptide(L)'
;MGLLYPRLLAGQARPMHEEYRRLRVDELTLRVAASHDSAVYVATGGDRVSEAKLHDLRQLVVDIAKESGFPDEANRESRSAFDLRLGAALHAEMGLVPAEAASGDVWAFLALVLLPDVAYWRYPLPPGDRVLGTDLTRHVFGRMWWRAQLVHSSDDPDPYAALKTLGEAAFDQIYTRRRALGNSPHLVKGILRLWSELDFTGLDERLALRDFLMRLLRLAPFVLFESLTDQALDTELRVAAQETVTALLSTTTLTPQEQQSRIDSVFTRASGAVAGVTSPNIASAAPVGAAPAPSSSDQADAASAREPTSERAGDPTHPGAGPAPYTAYDGPGFGDPRQLGLRERAEAIAAVVTAEGPVQAVRVLRVITRLAGLPTPDVAVNGLTDAVKYARRIKLIEVEDHAGQAGQPTVTLRLPDQPACLLRMLGPRDLDEIPNQELAMAASLVQADGLVHDLDALANRTARLLGYDEAPEHFKEALFDALRKYGTASP
;
A
#
# COMPACT_ATOMS: atom_id res chain seq x y z
N MET A 1 33.48 -0.45 13.89
CA MET A 1 32.55 -0.02 14.96
C MET A 1 31.56 0.95 14.34
N GLY A 2 30.27 0.82 14.65
CA GLY A 2 29.25 1.73 14.10
C GLY A 2 29.27 3.09 14.80
N LEU A 3 28.82 4.14 14.11
CA LEU A 3 28.58 5.45 14.70
C LEU A 3 27.16 5.52 15.29
N LEU A 4 27.05 6.12 16.48
CA LEU A 4 25.79 6.40 17.15
C LEU A 4 25.33 7.80 16.80
N TYR A 5 24.09 7.92 16.31
CA TYR A 5 23.50 9.19 15.93
C TYR A 5 22.60 9.73 17.04
N PRO A 6 22.43 11.06 17.12
CA PRO A 6 21.46 11.65 18.04
C PRO A 6 20.04 11.20 17.68
N ARG A 7 19.23 10.94 18.70
CA ARG A 7 17.84 10.49 18.57
C ARG A 7 16.91 11.57 19.11
N LEU A 8 16.00 12.05 18.27
CA LEU A 8 14.95 12.97 18.67
C LEU A 8 13.67 12.18 18.91
N LEU A 9 13.34 11.96 20.18
CA LEU A 9 12.18 11.15 20.57
C LEU A 9 10.87 11.80 20.11
N ALA A 10 9.87 10.96 19.83
CA ALA A 10 8.56 11.39 19.33
C ALA A 10 7.88 12.51 20.15
N GLY A 11 8.12 12.58 21.46
CA GLY A 11 7.58 13.63 22.33
C GLY A 11 8.07 15.04 21.99
N GLN A 12 9.27 15.16 21.40
CA GLN A 12 9.84 16.43 20.95
C GLN A 12 9.76 16.60 19.43
N ALA A 13 9.90 15.52 18.67
CA ALA A 13 9.80 15.54 17.21
C ALA A 13 8.42 16.00 16.71
N ARG A 14 7.33 15.56 17.35
CA ARG A 14 5.95 15.88 16.92
C ARG A 14 5.63 17.39 17.04
N PRO A 15 5.81 18.05 18.20
CA PRO A 15 5.59 19.50 18.31
C PRO A 15 6.43 20.30 17.31
N MET A 16 7.68 19.92 17.12
CA MET A 16 8.61 20.58 16.21
C MET A 16 8.16 20.46 14.75
N HIS A 17 7.67 19.30 14.32
CA HIS A 17 7.07 19.13 13.00
C HIS A 17 5.82 20.00 12.81
N GLU A 18 4.92 20.05 13.80
CA GLU A 18 3.72 20.89 13.73
C GLU A 18 4.03 22.40 13.64
N GLU A 19 5.10 22.84 14.29
CA GLU A 19 5.63 24.19 14.13
C GLU A 19 6.14 24.41 12.70
N TYR A 20 6.98 23.51 12.20
CA TYR A 20 7.65 23.64 10.91
C TYR A 20 6.69 23.65 9.72
N ARG A 21 5.53 22.98 9.84
CA ARG A 21 4.46 23.05 8.81
C ARG A 21 3.92 24.46 8.58
N ARG A 22 4.15 25.39 9.51
CA ARG A 22 3.69 26.78 9.44
C ARG A 22 4.80 27.75 9.02
N LEU A 23 6.03 27.26 8.92
CA LEU A 23 7.19 28.07 8.57
C LEU A 23 7.44 28.00 7.07
N ARG A 24 8.00 29.08 6.54
CA ARG A 24 8.54 29.09 5.19
C ARG A 24 9.90 28.41 5.17
N VAL A 25 10.28 27.97 3.99
CA VAL A 25 11.52 27.23 3.77
C VAL A 25 12.78 28.00 4.21
N ASP A 26 12.84 29.31 3.94
CA ASP A 26 13.92 30.19 4.36
C ASP A 26 14.02 30.30 5.89
N GLU A 27 12.88 30.23 6.59
CA GLU A 27 12.83 30.20 8.05
C GLU A 27 13.32 28.85 8.60
N LEU A 28 13.05 27.74 7.89
CA LEU A 28 13.55 26.41 8.26
C LEU A 28 15.08 26.32 8.13
N THR A 29 15.67 26.95 7.10
CA THR A 29 17.13 27.03 6.96
C THR A 29 17.78 27.73 8.16
N LEU A 30 17.10 28.68 8.81
CA LEU A 30 17.58 29.34 10.04
C LEU A 30 17.46 28.47 11.29
N ARG A 31 16.69 27.38 11.26
CA ARG A 31 16.46 26.46 12.39
C ARG A 31 17.40 25.26 12.42
N VAL A 32 18.28 25.15 11.43
CA VAL A 32 19.26 24.07 11.30
C VAL A 32 20.20 24.05 12.50
N ALA A 33 20.42 22.85 13.06
CA ALA A 33 21.41 22.63 14.11
C ALA A 33 22.09 21.26 13.96
N ALA A 34 23.28 21.10 14.54
CA ALA A 34 23.96 19.81 14.67
C ALA A 34 23.67 19.10 16.00
N SER A 35 22.97 19.76 16.91
CA SER A 35 22.59 19.23 18.22
C SER A 35 21.24 19.77 18.68
N HIS A 36 20.63 19.09 19.65
CA HIS A 36 19.36 19.48 20.25
C HIS A 36 19.36 19.03 21.72
N ASP A 37 18.89 19.88 22.64
CA ASP A 37 18.99 19.66 24.09
C ASP A 37 18.30 18.37 24.55
N SER A 38 17.21 18.00 23.88
CA SER A 38 16.47 16.75 24.15
C SER A 38 16.93 15.55 23.32
N ALA A 39 17.98 15.66 22.51
CA ALA A 39 18.50 14.54 21.75
C ALA A 39 19.27 13.58 22.66
N VAL A 40 19.01 12.29 22.49
CA VAL A 40 19.66 11.22 23.28
C VAL A 40 20.47 10.32 22.36
N TYR A 41 21.42 9.58 22.93
CA TYR A 41 22.14 8.52 22.23
C TYR A 41 21.77 7.19 22.86
N VAL A 42 21.90 6.10 22.09
CA VAL A 42 21.83 4.76 22.68
C VAL A 42 22.97 4.57 23.68
N ALA A 43 22.72 3.83 24.75
CA ALA A 43 23.66 3.71 25.87
C ALA A 43 24.92 2.89 25.54
N THR A 44 24.86 2.02 24.52
CA THR A 44 25.93 1.09 24.15
C THR A 44 25.98 0.86 22.64
N GLY A 45 27.15 0.49 22.09
CA GLY A 45 27.25 -0.05 20.73
C GLY A 45 28.08 0.74 19.71
N GLY A 46 28.73 1.85 20.10
CA GLY A 46 29.58 2.61 19.18
C GLY A 46 30.04 3.96 19.72
N ASP A 47 30.77 4.69 18.89
CA ASP A 47 31.19 6.07 19.16
C ASP A 47 30.11 7.05 18.73
N ARG A 48 29.89 8.10 19.53
CA ARG A 48 28.96 9.16 19.15
C ARG A 48 29.52 9.93 17.96
N VAL A 49 28.68 10.18 16.97
CA VAL A 49 29.02 11.07 15.86
C VAL A 49 29.32 12.47 16.42
N SER A 50 30.39 13.10 15.93
CA SER A 50 30.73 14.47 16.31
C SER A 50 29.84 15.49 15.60
N GLU A 51 29.65 16.66 16.20
CA GLU A 51 28.92 17.77 15.53
C GLU A 51 29.60 18.19 14.22
N ALA A 52 30.93 18.16 14.17
CA ALA A 52 31.69 18.40 12.93
C ALA A 52 31.28 17.43 11.81
N LYS A 53 31.20 16.13 12.11
CA LYS A 53 30.77 15.13 11.13
C LYS A 53 29.30 15.29 10.73
N LEU A 54 28.43 15.76 11.63
CA LEU A 54 27.05 16.11 11.29
C LEU A 54 26.98 17.32 10.36
N HIS A 55 27.82 18.33 10.56
CA HIS A 55 27.95 19.47 9.66
C HIS A 55 28.48 19.05 8.27
N ASP A 56 29.49 18.19 8.22
CA ASP A 56 30.03 17.65 6.97
C ASP A 56 28.95 16.85 6.20
N LEU A 57 28.22 15.99 6.91
CA LEU A 57 27.08 15.25 6.35
C LEU A 57 26.02 16.21 5.81
N ARG A 58 25.67 17.26 6.55
CA ARG A 58 24.71 18.26 6.08
C ARG A 58 25.19 18.92 4.80
N GLN A 59 26.44 19.38 4.77
CA GLN A 59 27.00 20.09 3.62
C GLN A 59 26.92 19.21 2.37
N LEU A 60 27.31 17.94 2.49
CA LEU A 60 27.18 16.95 1.42
C LEU A 60 25.74 16.83 0.90
N VAL A 61 24.76 16.73 1.79
CA VAL A 61 23.34 16.59 1.39
C VAL A 61 22.85 17.86 0.70
N VAL A 62 23.21 19.04 1.21
CA VAL A 62 22.83 20.33 0.62
C VAL A 62 23.45 20.51 -0.77
N ASP A 63 24.70 20.10 -0.96
CA ASP A 63 25.37 20.18 -2.26
C ASP A 63 24.72 19.25 -3.28
N ILE A 64 24.41 18.01 -2.90
CA ILE A 64 23.64 17.08 -3.75
C ILE A 64 22.26 17.67 -4.09
N ALA A 65 21.58 18.32 -3.14
CA ALA A 65 20.28 18.96 -3.37
C ALA A 65 20.38 20.09 -4.39
N LYS A 66 21.36 20.99 -4.23
CA LYS A 66 21.58 22.12 -5.14
C LYS A 66 21.93 21.67 -6.55
N GLU A 67 22.84 20.70 -6.68
CA GLU A 67 23.20 20.13 -7.98
C GLU A 67 22.02 19.44 -8.68
N SER A 68 21.01 19.03 -7.91
CA SER A 68 19.77 18.43 -8.42
C SER A 68 18.64 19.43 -8.62
N GLY A 69 18.91 20.74 -8.51
CA GLY A 69 17.96 21.81 -8.81
C GLY A 69 17.09 22.29 -7.65
N PHE A 70 17.35 21.84 -6.40
CA PHE A 70 16.69 22.41 -5.21
C PHE A 70 17.38 23.71 -4.77
N PRO A 71 16.67 24.68 -4.16
CA PRO A 71 15.27 24.64 -3.70
C PRO A 71 14.22 24.97 -4.78
N ASP A 72 14.63 25.24 -6.02
CA ASP A 72 13.73 25.57 -7.13
C ASP A 72 12.96 24.32 -7.63
N GLU A 73 12.08 24.50 -8.62
CA GLU A 73 11.28 23.39 -9.18
C GLU A 73 12.16 22.36 -9.91
N ALA A 74 12.57 21.32 -9.18
CA ALA A 74 13.24 20.16 -9.76
C ALA A 74 12.23 19.30 -10.56
N ASN A 75 12.58 18.99 -11.81
CA ASN A 75 11.81 18.07 -12.65
C ASN A 75 11.93 16.60 -12.15
N ARG A 76 11.12 15.69 -12.72
CA ARG A 76 11.08 14.28 -12.29
C ARG A 76 12.45 13.58 -12.39
N GLU A 77 13.22 13.85 -13.44
CA GLU A 77 14.54 13.25 -13.65
C GLU A 77 15.54 13.71 -12.59
N SER A 78 15.55 15.01 -12.29
CA SER A 78 16.43 15.60 -11.29
C SER A 78 16.12 15.08 -9.89
N ARG A 79 14.83 14.87 -9.55
CA ARG A 79 14.41 14.23 -8.29
C ARG A 79 14.87 12.77 -8.20
N SER A 80 14.77 12.02 -9.30
CA SER A 80 15.25 10.63 -9.34
C SER A 80 16.78 10.55 -9.19
N ALA A 81 17.51 11.46 -9.85
CA ALA A 81 18.97 11.56 -9.74
C ALA A 81 19.39 11.96 -8.31
N PHE A 82 18.70 12.92 -7.70
CA PHE A 82 18.88 13.30 -6.30
C PHE A 82 18.73 12.09 -5.37
N ASP A 83 17.62 11.35 -5.49
CA ASP A 83 17.32 10.19 -4.66
C ASP A 83 18.41 9.10 -4.74
N LEU A 84 18.89 8.82 -5.95
CA LEU A 84 19.92 7.82 -6.18
C LEU A 84 21.26 8.24 -5.57
N ARG A 85 21.69 9.49 -5.83
CA ARG A 85 22.95 10.03 -5.31
C ARG A 85 22.92 10.15 -3.78
N LEU A 86 21.82 10.65 -3.24
CA LEU A 86 21.66 10.84 -1.80
C LEU A 86 21.64 9.51 -1.06
N GLY A 87 20.94 8.48 -1.58
CA GLY A 87 20.94 7.16 -0.95
C GLY A 87 22.34 6.57 -0.81
N ALA A 88 23.13 6.59 -1.89
CA ALA A 88 24.51 6.11 -1.88
C ALA A 88 25.40 6.93 -0.93
N ALA A 89 25.29 8.26 -0.97
CA ALA A 89 26.07 9.17 -0.13
C ALA A 89 25.77 8.99 1.37
N LEU A 90 24.48 8.92 1.74
CA LEU A 90 24.08 8.68 3.13
C LEU A 90 24.63 7.33 3.65
N HIS A 91 24.51 6.25 2.86
CA HIS A 91 25.01 4.95 3.29
C HIS A 91 26.52 4.92 3.43
N ALA A 92 27.26 5.50 2.48
CA ALA A 92 28.71 5.55 2.51
C ALA A 92 29.27 6.36 3.68
N GLU A 93 28.72 7.56 3.93
CA GLU A 93 29.32 8.52 4.86
C GLU A 93 28.88 8.34 6.32
N MET A 94 27.64 7.88 6.52
CA MET A 94 27.05 7.91 7.85
C MET A 94 27.71 6.90 8.80
N GLY A 95 28.24 5.78 8.30
CA GLY A 95 28.80 4.72 9.16
C GLY A 95 27.78 4.12 10.14
N LEU A 96 26.49 4.23 9.80
CA LEU A 96 25.39 3.64 10.56
C LEU A 96 25.44 2.13 10.43
N VAL A 97 25.22 1.43 11.54
CA VAL A 97 24.91 0.00 11.52
C VAL A 97 23.40 -0.19 11.34
N PRO A 98 22.93 -1.29 10.72
CA PRO A 98 21.49 -1.53 10.51
C PRO A 98 20.64 -1.43 11.79
N ALA A 99 21.20 -1.83 12.94
CA ALA A 99 20.52 -1.71 14.23
C ALA A 99 20.27 -0.24 14.66
N GLU A 100 21.20 0.66 14.37
CA GLU A 100 21.05 2.09 14.65
C GLU A 100 20.10 2.74 13.63
N ALA A 101 20.27 2.41 12.35
CA ALA A 101 19.42 2.87 11.25
C ALA A 101 17.96 2.39 11.35
N ALA A 102 17.66 1.37 12.16
CA ALA A 102 16.29 0.92 12.41
C ALA A 102 15.51 1.86 13.36
N SER A 103 16.20 2.74 14.09
CA SER A 103 15.56 3.69 15.00
C SER A 103 14.99 4.88 14.21
N GLY A 104 13.65 5.01 14.23
CA GLY A 104 12.96 6.17 13.65
C GLY A 104 13.42 7.51 14.21
N ASP A 105 13.82 7.55 15.48
CA ASP A 105 14.23 8.78 16.17
C ASP A 105 15.53 9.37 15.62
N VAL A 106 16.43 8.54 15.07
CA VAL A 106 17.62 9.00 14.33
C VAL A 106 17.19 9.77 13.10
N TRP A 107 16.25 9.21 12.35
CA TRP A 107 15.74 9.83 11.12
C TRP A 107 14.92 11.09 11.39
N ALA A 108 14.17 11.12 12.50
CA ALA A 108 13.49 12.32 12.96
C ALA A 108 14.47 13.43 13.34
N PHE A 109 15.57 13.10 14.01
CA PHE A 109 16.64 14.06 14.27
C PHE A 109 17.23 14.60 12.97
N LEU A 110 17.53 13.73 12.00
CA LEU A 110 18.03 14.17 10.69
C LEU A 110 17.04 15.10 9.99
N ALA A 111 15.75 14.74 9.93
CA ALA A 111 14.74 15.47 9.17
C ALA A 111 14.26 16.76 9.82
N LEU A 112 14.35 16.89 11.15
CA LEU A 112 13.86 18.06 11.86
C LEU A 112 15.00 18.94 12.39
N VAL A 113 16.13 18.37 12.82
CA VAL A 113 17.22 19.17 13.41
C VAL A 113 18.30 19.48 12.36
N LEU A 114 18.81 18.43 11.71
CA LEU A 114 19.99 18.57 10.84
C LEU A 114 19.65 19.09 9.43
N LEU A 115 18.56 18.62 8.84
CA LEU A 115 18.17 18.85 7.44
C LEU A 115 16.69 19.27 7.28
N PRO A 116 16.15 20.18 8.10
CA PRO A 116 14.74 20.57 8.01
C PRO A 116 14.38 21.25 6.69
N ASP A 117 15.26 22.10 6.18
CA ASP A 117 15.08 22.75 4.91
C ASP A 117 15.07 21.74 3.75
N VAL A 118 16.06 20.85 3.66
CA VAL A 118 16.11 19.83 2.59
C VAL A 118 14.89 18.91 2.61
N ALA A 119 14.44 18.50 3.81
CA ALA A 119 13.25 17.66 3.95
C ALA A 119 12.00 18.34 3.38
N TYR A 120 11.84 19.64 3.64
CA TYR A 120 10.68 20.43 3.21
C TYR A 120 10.82 20.99 1.78
N TRP A 121 12.04 21.12 1.24
CA TRP A 121 12.30 21.35 -0.19
C TRP A 121 11.76 20.19 -1.03
N ARG A 122 12.12 18.96 -0.63
CA ARG A 122 11.76 17.75 -1.37
C ARG A 122 10.26 17.48 -1.32
N TYR A 123 9.63 17.75 -0.18
CA TYR A 123 8.21 17.58 0.03
C TYR A 123 7.62 18.81 0.72
N PRO A 124 7.05 19.76 -0.05
CA PRO A 124 6.31 20.87 0.52
C PRO A 124 5.18 20.32 1.40
N LEU A 125 5.14 20.74 2.67
CA LEU A 125 4.18 20.25 3.69
C LEU A 125 4.19 18.71 3.82
N PRO A 126 5.32 18.10 4.22
CA PRO A 126 5.40 16.65 4.31
C PRO A 126 4.43 16.14 5.37
N PRO A 127 3.71 15.02 5.14
CA PRO A 127 2.98 14.36 6.20
C PRO A 127 3.96 13.81 7.26
N GLY A 128 3.46 13.63 8.49
CA GLY A 128 4.32 13.29 9.62
C GLY A 128 5.12 11.99 9.46
N ASP A 129 4.58 11.00 8.72
CA ASP A 129 5.29 9.73 8.45
C ASP A 129 6.58 9.91 7.66
N ARG A 130 6.71 11.00 6.89
CA ARG A 130 7.90 11.30 6.08
C ARG A 130 9.04 11.93 6.86
N VAL A 131 8.79 12.49 8.05
CA VAL A 131 9.79 13.24 8.84
C VAL A 131 9.91 12.81 10.29
N LEU A 132 8.90 12.14 10.87
CA LEU A 132 8.92 11.68 12.27
C LEU A 132 9.55 10.30 12.46
N GLY A 133 9.94 9.62 11.37
CA GLY A 133 10.51 8.27 11.42
C GLY A 133 9.52 7.16 11.83
N THR A 134 8.21 7.42 11.82
CA THR A 134 7.18 6.41 12.19
C THR A 134 7.07 5.29 11.15
N ASP A 135 7.37 5.59 9.89
CA ASP A 135 7.45 4.61 8.80
C ASP A 135 8.72 4.85 7.95
N LEU A 136 9.76 4.06 8.17
CA LEU A 136 11.02 4.14 7.43
C LEU A 136 10.87 3.87 5.93
N THR A 137 9.78 3.21 5.52
CA THR A 137 9.48 2.98 4.10
C THR A 137 8.98 4.22 3.37
N ARG A 138 8.63 5.27 4.11
CA ARG A 138 8.13 6.55 3.57
C ARG A 138 8.99 7.74 3.98
N HIS A 139 9.88 7.54 4.94
CA HIS A 139 10.73 8.60 5.47
C HIS A 139 11.64 9.21 4.40
N VAL A 140 11.74 10.55 4.40
CA VAL A 140 12.43 11.34 3.37
C VAL A 140 13.89 10.92 3.15
N PHE A 141 14.63 10.64 4.23
CA PHE A 141 16.02 10.18 4.20
C PHE A 141 16.20 8.69 4.50
N GLY A 142 15.58 8.17 5.58
CA GLY A 142 15.70 6.77 5.99
C GLY A 142 15.41 5.75 4.89
N ARG A 143 14.39 5.97 4.05
CA ARG A 143 14.09 5.09 2.92
C ARG A 143 15.25 4.99 1.93
N MET A 144 15.94 6.11 1.67
CA MET A 144 17.08 6.15 0.75
C MET A 144 18.28 5.39 1.30
N TRP A 145 18.60 5.59 2.58
CA TRP A 145 19.67 4.86 3.25
C TRP A 145 19.41 3.37 3.26
N TRP A 146 18.19 2.94 3.61
CA TRP A 146 17.83 1.52 3.62
C TRP A 146 17.84 0.89 2.23
N ARG A 147 17.42 1.63 1.20
CA ARG A 147 17.55 1.18 -0.18
C ARG A 147 19.02 0.95 -0.55
N ALA A 148 19.91 1.88 -0.21
CA ALA A 148 21.34 1.70 -0.43
C ALA A 148 21.92 0.53 0.37
N GLN A 149 21.54 0.36 1.64
CA GLN A 149 21.97 -0.75 2.49
C GLN A 149 21.58 -2.13 1.95
N LEU A 150 20.37 -2.25 1.38
CA LEU A 150 19.87 -3.53 0.85
C LEU A 150 20.58 -3.95 -0.43
N VAL A 151 21.02 -2.99 -1.24
CA VAL A 151 21.70 -3.28 -2.51
C VAL A 151 23.23 -3.26 -2.41
N HIS A 152 23.77 -2.68 -1.34
CA HIS A 152 25.21 -2.49 -1.16
C HIS A 152 25.97 -3.82 -1.27
N SER A 153 26.96 -3.85 -2.17
CA SER A 153 27.81 -5.01 -2.43
C SER A 153 29.27 -4.61 -2.35
N SER A 154 29.97 -5.01 -1.29
CA SER A 154 31.38 -4.62 -1.07
C SER A 154 32.35 -5.20 -2.10
N ASP A 155 31.94 -6.27 -2.78
CA ASP A 155 32.79 -7.02 -3.70
C ASP A 155 32.74 -6.44 -5.13
N ASP A 156 31.76 -5.56 -5.40
CA ASP A 156 31.57 -4.94 -6.71
C ASP A 156 32.40 -3.64 -6.84
N PRO A 157 32.95 -3.34 -8.04
CA PRO A 157 33.67 -2.07 -8.29
C PRO A 157 32.80 -0.81 -8.09
N ASP A 158 31.49 -0.92 -8.34
CA ASP A 158 30.48 0.08 -7.98
C ASP A 158 29.51 -0.56 -6.97
N PRO A 159 29.76 -0.40 -5.65
CA PRO A 159 28.97 -1.07 -4.60
C PRO A 159 27.47 -0.74 -4.61
N TYR A 160 27.06 0.32 -5.30
CA TYR A 160 25.69 0.80 -5.37
C TYR A 160 25.09 0.68 -6.78
N ALA A 161 25.75 -0.01 -7.71
CA ALA A 161 25.32 -0.13 -9.11
C ALA A 161 23.86 -0.57 -9.23
N ALA A 162 23.43 -1.51 -8.37
CA ALA A 162 22.08 -2.05 -8.33
C ALA A 162 20.98 -1.03 -7.95
N LEU A 163 21.33 0.17 -7.45
CA LEU A 163 20.38 1.28 -7.32
C LEU A 163 19.79 1.70 -8.68
N LYS A 164 20.52 1.49 -9.78
CA LYS A 164 20.13 1.88 -11.14
C LYS A 164 19.20 0.86 -11.80
N THR A 165 19.13 -0.37 -11.27
CA THR A 165 18.37 -1.47 -11.88
C THR A 165 16.86 -1.27 -11.82
N LEU A 166 16.35 -0.86 -10.67
CA LEU A 166 14.93 -0.53 -10.48
C LEU A 166 14.79 0.95 -10.15
N GLY A 167 13.81 1.61 -10.78
CA GLY A 167 13.39 2.94 -10.36
C GLY A 167 12.87 2.94 -8.91
N GLU A 168 12.83 4.12 -8.29
CA GLU A 168 12.37 4.30 -6.89
C GLU A 168 11.01 3.66 -6.63
N ALA A 169 10.02 3.93 -7.49
CA ALA A 169 8.66 3.40 -7.35
C ALA A 169 8.58 1.87 -7.47
N ALA A 170 9.52 1.25 -8.18
CA ALA A 170 9.61 -0.20 -8.30
C ALA A 170 10.27 -0.81 -7.05
N PHE A 171 11.40 -0.23 -6.61
CA PHE A 171 12.07 -0.66 -5.38
C PHE A 171 11.18 -0.49 -4.14
N ASP A 172 10.41 0.60 -4.06
CA ASP A 172 9.46 0.85 -2.98
C ASP A 172 8.42 -0.28 -2.86
N GLN A 173 8.03 -0.94 -3.95
CA GLN A 173 7.14 -2.09 -3.88
C GLN A 173 7.82 -3.28 -3.16
N ILE A 174 9.11 -3.47 -3.35
CA ILE A 174 9.88 -4.50 -2.63
C ILE A 174 10.02 -4.09 -1.15
N TYR A 175 10.47 -2.86 -0.91
CA TYR A 175 10.81 -2.38 0.42
C TYR A 175 9.60 -2.25 1.36
N THR A 176 8.45 -1.80 0.85
CA THR A 176 7.20 -1.75 1.63
C THR A 176 6.75 -3.13 2.11
N ARG A 177 7.20 -4.22 1.45
CA ARG A 177 6.98 -5.62 1.85
C ARG A 177 8.07 -6.16 2.79
N ARG A 178 8.75 -5.29 3.56
CA ARG A 178 9.87 -5.64 4.44
C ARG A 178 9.65 -6.84 5.37
N ARG A 179 8.43 -7.06 5.87
CA ARG A 179 8.16 -8.18 6.80
C ARG A 179 8.31 -9.56 6.16
N ALA A 180 8.21 -9.66 4.84
CA ALA A 180 8.26 -10.91 4.11
C ALA A 180 9.40 -10.96 3.08
N LEU A 181 9.65 -9.86 2.36
CA LEU A 181 10.60 -9.83 1.24
C LEU A 181 11.70 -8.77 1.42
N GLY A 182 11.31 -7.53 1.76
CA GLY A 182 12.21 -6.37 1.69
C GLY A 182 13.17 -6.15 2.86
N ASN A 183 13.35 -7.11 3.77
CA ASN A 183 14.31 -7.03 4.88
C ASN A 183 15.60 -7.83 4.64
N SER A 184 15.67 -8.55 3.53
CA SER A 184 16.82 -9.38 3.19
C SER A 184 17.66 -8.78 2.06
N PRO A 185 18.94 -8.48 2.32
CA PRO A 185 19.86 -8.17 1.24
C PRO A 185 20.02 -9.33 0.25
N HIS A 186 19.99 -10.59 0.70
CA HIS A 186 20.18 -11.76 -0.18
C HIS A 186 19.04 -11.89 -1.19
N LEU A 187 17.79 -11.87 -0.71
CA LEU A 187 16.60 -11.93 -1.56
C LEU A 187 16.47 -10.68 -2.45
N VAL A 188 16.68 -9.48 -1.90
CA VAL A 188 16.58 -8.23 -2.68
C VAL A 188 17.62 -8.21 -3.80
N LYS A 189 18.87 -8.59 -3.54
CA LYS A 189 19.91 -8.69 -4.56
C LYS A 189 19.59 -9.75 -5.61
N GLY A 190 19.08 -10.91 -5.21
CA GLY A 190 18.62 -11.95 -6.14
C GLY A 190 17.50 -11.45 -7.07
N ILE A 191 16.52 -10.73 -6.51
CA ILE A 191 15.45 -10.10 -7.29
C ILE A 191 16.04 -9.09 -8.28
N LEU A 192 16.93 -8.20 -7.84
CA LEU A 192 17.52 -7.18 -8.71
C LEU A 192 18.39 -7.79 -9.82
N ARG A 193 19.19 -8.82 -9.49
CA ARG A 193 20.00 -9.56 -10.46
C ARG A 193 19.10 -10.17 -11.53
N LEU A 194 18.09 -10.95 -11.14
CA LEU A 194 17.13 -11.51 -12.08
C LEU A 194 16.46 -10.42 -12.92
N TRP A 195 15.95 -9.36 -12.27
CA TRP A 195 15.24 -8.29 -12.97
C TRP A 195 16.08 -7.58 -14.03
N SER A 196 17.40 -7.44 -13.79
CA SER A 196 18.34 -6.87 -14.75
C SER A 196 18.59 -7.74 -15.99
N GLU A 197 18.32 -9.04 -15.89
CA GLU A 197 18.47 -10.01 -16.99
C GLU A 197 17.21 -10.13 -17.85
N LEU A 198 16.05 -9.66 -17.37
CA LEU A 198 14.77 -9.80 -18.07
C LEU A 198 14.55 -8.65 -19.06
N ASP A 199 14.01 -8.98 -20.22
CA ASP A 199 13.58 -8.00 -21.22
C ASP A 199 12.06 -7.84 -21.21
N PHE A 200 11.56 -6.77 -20.58
CA PHE A 200 10.14 -6.44 -20.54
C PHE A 200 9.67 -5.63 -21.76
N THR A 201 10.46 -5.52 -22.83
CA THR A 201 10.07 -4.78 -24.05
C THR A 201 8.72 -5.28 -24.55
N GLY A 202 7.68 -4.43 -24.50
CA GLY A 202 6.30 -4.74 -24.90
C GLY A 202 5.50 -5.58 -23.88
N LEU A 203 5.89 -5.52 -22.60
CA LEU A 203 5.08 -5.88 -21.43
C LEU A 203 5.05 -4.70 -20.47
N ASP A 204 4.02 -4.62 -19.63
CA ASP A 204 3.99 -3.64 -18.53
C ASP A 204 4.88 -4.16 -17.38
N GLU A 205 6.11 -3.65 -17.32
CA GLU A 205 7.09 -4.00 -16.28
C GLU A 205 6.56 -3.77 -14.86
N ARG A 206 5.72 -2.74 -14.65
CA ARG A 206 5.17 -2.44 -13.32
C ARG A 206 4.14 -3.48 -12.91
N LEU A 207 3.31 -3.94 -13.85
CA LEU A 207 2.37 -5.04 -13.60
C LEU A 207 3.11 -6.36 -13.39
N ALA A 208 4.16 -6.62 -14.17
CA ALA A 208 5.01 -7.80 -14.00
C ALA A 208 5.66 -7.82 -12.62
N LEU A 209 6.27 -6.72 -12.17
CA LEU A 209 6.87 -6.64 -10.84
C LEU A 209 5.82 -6.86 -9.74
N ARG A 210 4.63 -6.29 -9.91
CA ARG A 210 3.55 -6.47 -8.93
C ARG A 210 3.11 -7.93 -8.82
N ASP A 211 2.85 -8.61 -9.94
CA ASP A 211 2.42 -10.02 -9.92
C ASP A 211 3.54 -10.93 -9.38
N PHE A 212 4.78 -10.70 -9.82
CA PHE A 212 5.96 -11.41 -9.32
C PHE A 212 6.10 -11.31 -7.81
N LEU A 213 6.04 -10.10 -7.25
CA LEU A 213 6.13 -9.90 -5.79
C LEU A 213 4.95 -10.54 -5.05
N MET A 214 3.76 -10.60 -5.64
CA MET A 214 2.62 -11.30 -5.05
C MET A 214 2.83 -12.81 -5.01
N ARG A 215 3.49 -13.41 -6.01
CA ARG A 215 3.86 -14.82 -5.99
C ARG A 215 4.90 -15.12 -4.91
N LEU A 216 5.93 -14.30 -4.82
CA LEU A 216 6.93 -14.43 -3.74
C LEU A 216 6.28 -14.32 -2.36
N LEU A 217 5.31 -13.40 -2.18
CA LEU A 217 4.55 -13.30 -0.92
C LEU A 217 3.73 -14.56 -0.61
N ARG A 218 3.21 -15.26 -1.63
CA ARG A 218 2.49 -16.54 -1.45
C ARG A 218 3.43 -17.68 -1.08
N LEU A 219 4.68 -17.63 -1.55
CA LEU A 219 5.72 -18.62 -1.24
C LEU A 219 6.38 -18.40 0.13
N ALA A 220 6.49 -17.14 0.58
CA ALA A 220 7.19 -16.79 1.82
C ALA A 220 6.79 -17.56 3.10
N PRO A 221 5.53 -18.02 3.29
CA PRO A 221 5.18 -18.88 4.42
C PRO A 221 5.76 -20.30 4.35
N PHE A 222 6.12 -20.77 3.15
CA PHE A 222 6.59 -22.13 2.89
C PHE A 222 8.09 -22.19 2.58
N VAL A 223 8.65 -21.09 2.07
CA VAL A 223 10.04 -21.00 1.63
C VAL A 223 10.76 -19.93 2.45
N LEU A 224 11.82 -20.35 3.16
CA LEU A 224 12.73 -19.42 3.82
C LEU A 224 13.82 -19.00 2.83
N PHE A 225 13.53 -17.95 2.05
CA PHE A 225 14.45 -17.44 1.01
C PHE A 225 15.87 -17.14 1.53
N GLU A 226 15.99 -16.67 2.78
CA GLU A 226 17.30 -16.40 3.43
C GLU A 226 18.22 -17.60 3.57
N SER A 227 17.64 -18.80 3.56
CA SER A 227 18.39 -20.05 3.76
C SER A 227 18.75 -20.73 2.45
N LEU A 228 18.25 -20.23 1.32
CA LEU A 228 18.57 -20.77 0.02
C LEU A 228 20.00 -20.39 -0.37
N THR A 229 20.65 -21.26 -1.15
CA THR A 229 21.89 -20.89 -1.84
C THR A 229 21.57 -19.94 -2.98
N ASP A 230 22.54 -19.16 -3.46
CA ASP A 230 22.34 -18.25 -4.60
C ASP A 230 21.72 -18.98 -5.81
N GLN A 231 22.20 -20.18 -6.13
CA GLN A 231 21.68 -20.97 -7.25
C GLN A 231 20.22 -21.42 -7.03
N ALA A 232 19.88 -21.86 -5.81
CA ALA A 232 18.52 -22.28 -5.48
C ALA A 232 17.57 -21.09 -5.48
N LEU A 233 17.99 -19.96 -4.89
CA LEU A 233 17.24 -18.71 -4.91
C LEU A 233 16.99 -18.26 -6.35
N ASP A 234 18.02 -18.19 -7.19
CA ASP A 234 17.89 -17.77 -8.59
C ASP A 234 16.93 -18.68 -9.37
N THR A 235 16.94 -19.98 -9.07
CA THR A 235 16.01 -20.94 -9.68
C THR A 235 14.56 -20.63 -9.26
N GLU A 236 14.31 -20.47 -7.96
CA GLU A 236 12.97 -20.14 -7.43
C GLU A 236 12.45 -18.79 -7.96
N LEU A 237 13.31 -17.76 -7.99
CA LEU A 237 12.96 -16.45 -8.53
C LEU A 237 12.65 -16.54 -10.03
N ARG A 238 13.44 -17.32 -10.79
CA ARG A 238 13.20 -17.51 -12.23
C ARG A 238 11.88 -18.25 -12.49
N VAL A 239 11.55 -19.27 -11.71
CA VAL A 239 10.26 -19.97 -11.80
C VAL A 239 9.12 -18.99 -11.54
N ALA A 240 9.17 -18.22 -10.45
CA ALA A 240 8.14 -17.23 -10.14
C ALA A 240 8.01 -16.14 -11.23
N ALA A 241 9.12 -15.72 -11.84
CA ALA A 241 9.12 -14.78 -12.96
C ALA A 241 8.51 -15.39 -14.23
N GLN A 242 8.82 -16.65 -14.55
CA GLN A 242 8.23 -17.36 -15.70
C GLN A 242 6.71 -17.49 -15.55
N GLU A 243 6.23 -17.87 -14.37
CA GLU A 243 4.79 -17.93 -14.09
C GLU A 243 4.12 -16.56 -14.21
N THR A 244 4.82 -15.49 -13.81
CA THR A 244 4.34 -14.11 -13.92
C THR A 244 4.13 -13.72 -15.38
N VAL A 245 5.17 -13.89 -16.22
CA VAL A 245 5.10 -13.56 -17.65
C VAL A 245 4.03 -14.41 -18.34
N THR A 246 3.94 -15.69 -18.01
CA THR A 246 2.92 -16.61 -18.55
C THR A 246 1.50 -16.15 -18.21
N ALA A 247 1.26 -15.77 -16.95
CA ALA A 247 -0.05 -15.30 -16.52
C ALA A 247 -0.45 -13.97 -17.19
N LEU A 248 0.50 -13.03 -17.32
CA LEU A 248 0.24 -11.77 -18.04
C LEU A 248 -0.11 -12.03 -19.51
N LEU A 249 0.61 -12.91 -20.19
CA LEU A 249 0.36 -13.22 -21.60
C LEU A 249 -0.94 -14.02 -21.80
N SER A 250 -1.36 -14.82 -20.83
CA SER A 250 -2.62 -15.57 -20.88
C SER A 250 -3.86 -14.65 -20.90
N THR A 251 -3.72 -13.40 -20.45
CA THR A 251 -4.80 -12.39 -20.55
C THR A 251 -4.87 -11.71 -21.92
N THR A 252 -3.92 -11.99 -22.81
CA THR A 252 -3.87 -11.42 -24.17
C THR A 252 -4.46 -12.39 -25.20
N THR A 253 -4.90 -11.88 -26.35
CA THR A 253 -5.50 -12.67 -27.44
C THR A 253 -4.47 -13.42 -28.30
N LEU A 254 -3.23 -13.58 -27.82
CA LEU A 254 -2.15 -14.26 -28.54
C LEU A 254 -2.36 -15.77 -28.59
N THR A 255 -1.88 -16.41 -29.65
CA THR A 255 -1.87 -17.89 -29.75
C THR A 255 -0.85 -18.50 -28.79
N PRO A 256 -1.01 -19.78 -28.37
CA PRO A 256 -0.06 -20.43 -27.47
C PRO A 256 1.39 -20.44 -27.97
N GLN A 257 1.60 -20.50 -29.29
CA GLN A 257 2.94 -20.48 -29.89
C GLN A 257 3.57 -19.08 -29.82
N GLU A 258 2.78 -18.03 -30.04
CA GLU A 258 3.22 -16.64 -29.87
C GLU A 258 3.50 -16.33 -28.39
N GLN A 259 2.68 -16.84 -27.47
CA GLN A 259 2.91 -16.71 -26.03
C GLN A 259 4.24 -17.36 -25.62
N GLN A 260 4.54 -18.57 -26.07
CA GLN A 260 5.80 -19.25 -25.75
C GLN A 260 7.01 -18.49 -26.33
N SER A 261 6.94 -18.09 -27.60
CA SER A 261 8.01 -17.28 -28.21
C SER A 261 8.23 -15.98 -27.46
N ARG A 262 7.17 -15.40 -26.92
CA ARG A 262 7.23 -14.17 -26.12
C ARG A 262 7.86 -14.42 -24.76
N ILE A 263 7.48 -15.48 -24.06
CA ILE A 263 8.14 -15.91 -22.82
C ILE A 263 9.64 -16.06 -23.08
N ASP A 264 10.02 -16.84 -24.08
CA ASP A 264 11.43 -17.09 -24.42
C ASP A 264 12.17 -15.76 -24.65
N SER A 265 11.58 -14.82 -25.39
CA SER A 265 12.19 -13.51 -25.65
C SER A 265 12.51 -12.72 -24.37
N VAL A 266 11.66 -12.79 -23.34
CA VAL A 266 11.88 -12.10 -22.05
C VAL A 266 13.11 -12.66 -21.34
N PHE A 267 13.35 -13.98 -21.44
CA PHE A 267 14.44 -14.66 -20.75
C PHE A 267 15.69 -14.85 -21.63
N THR A 268 15.66 -14.52 -22.93
CA THR A 268 16.77 -14.80 -23.87
C THR A 268 18.01 -13.93 -23.61
N ARG A 269 17.87 -12.74 -23.00
CA ARG A 269 19.02 -11.92 -22.60
C ARG A 269 19.94 -12.61 -21.58
N ALA A 270 19.40 -13.57 -20.82
CA ALA A 270 20.15 -14.38 -19.86
C ALA A 270 21.08 -15.42 -20.52
N SER A 271 20.86 -15.78 -21.80
CA SER A 271 21.62 -16.84 -22.49
C SER A 271 22.84 -16.34 -23.28
N GLY A 272 23.05 -15.02 -23.40
CA GLY A 272 24.16 -14.44 -24.16
C GLY A 272 25.52 -14.42 -23.42
N ALA A 273 25.55 -14.66 -22.11
CA ALA A 273 26.76 -14.47 -21.28
C ALA A 273 27.37 -15.76 -20.71
N VAL A 274 26.78 -16.94 -20.94
CA VAL A 274 27.34 -18.22 -20.46
C VAL A 274 27.27 -19.28 -21.55
N ALA A 275 28.05 -19.08 -22.63
CA ALA A 275 28.36 -20.16 -23.55
C ALA A 275 29.52 -20.98 -22.99
N GLY A 276 29.22 -22.04 -22.25
CA GLY A 276 30.21 -23.08 -21.98
C GLY A 276 30.09 -23.85 -20.68
N VAL A 277 28.95 -24.49 -20.39
CA VAL A 277 28.97 -25.77 -19.64
C VAL A 277 27.84 -26.67 -20.14
N THR A 278 28.24 -27.79 -20.73
CA THR A 278 27.41 -28.90 -21.18
C THR A 278 26.69 -29.60 -20.01
N SER A 279 25.42 -29.92 -20.20
CA SER A 279 24.58 -30.72 -19.31
C SER A 279 25.19 -32.10 -18.98
N PRO A 280 24.84 -32.67 -17.81
CA PRO A 280 24.66 -34.11 -17.71
C PRO A 280 23.22 -34.47 -17.30
N ASN A 281 22.59 -35.17 -18.23
CA ASN A 281 21.64 -36.27 -18.10
C ASN A 281 21.30 -36.75 -16.66
N ILE A 282 20.03 -36.67 -16.26
CA ILE A 282 19.48 -37.46 -15.15
C ILE A 282 18.24 -38.21 -15.64
N ALA A 283 18.31 -39.52 -15.46
CA ALA A 283 17.35 -40.51 -15.90
C ALA A 283 16.10 -40.57 -15.00
N SER A 284 15.02 -40.99 -15.67
CA SER A 284 13.70 -41.40 -15.19
C SER A 284 13.73 -42.34 -13.97
N ALA A 285 12.83 -42.11 -13.01
CA ALA A 285 12.35 -43.11 -12.06
C ALA A 285 10.82 -43.04 -11.98
N ALA A 286 10.18 -44.16 -12.33
CA ALA A 286 8.74 -44.39 -12.35
C ALA A 286 8.18 -44.76 -10.95
N PRO A 287 6.83 -44.77 -10.76
CA PRO A 287 6.18 -44.84 -9.45
C PRO A 287 5.84 -46.29 -9.04
N VAL A 288 5.66 -46.52 -7.73
CA VAL A 288 5.13 -47.78 -7.17
C VAL A 288 3.82 -47.49 -6.42
N GLY A 289 2.73 -48.14 -6.84
CA GLY A 289 1.38 -48.10 -6.24
C GLY A 289 1.23 -48.97 -4.99
N ALA A 290 0.05 -49.38 -4.52
CA ALA A 290 -1.36 -49.00 -4.70
C ALA A 290 -2.17 -49.73 -3.59
N ALA A 291 -3.21 -49.06 -3.05
CA ALA A 291 -4.49 -49.61 -2.54
C ALA A 291 -4.50 -50.53 -1.28
N PRO A 292 -5.67 -50.82 -0.64
CA PRO A 292 -7.07 -50.43 -0.95
C PRO A 292 -7.92 -49.92 0.25
N ALA A 293 -9.16 -49.52 -0.09
CA ALA A 293 -10.26 -49.06 0.76
C ALA A 293 -10.89 -50.15 1.66
N PRO A 294 -11.87 -49.78 2.51
CA PRO A 294 -13.19 -50.39 2.34
C PRO A 294 -14.38 -49.41 2.46
N SER A 295 -15.49 -49.88 1.90
CA SER A 295 -16.83 -49.29 1.79
C SER A 295 -17.80 -49.85 2.84
N SER A 296 -18.81 -49.06 3.28
CA SER A 296 -20.26 -49.42 3.24
C SER A 296 -21.17 -48.43 4.01
N SER A 297 -22.17 -47.91 3.27
CA SER A 297 -23.59 -47.57 3.55
C SER A 297 -24.23 -47.66 4.96
N ASP A 298 -25.09 -46.68 5.29
CA ASP A 298 -26.58 -46.76 5.42
C ASP A 298 -27.17 -45.42 5.95
N GLN A 299 -28.11 -44.74 5.24
CA GLN A 299 -29.59 -44.69 5.44
C GLN A 299 -30.06 -44.17 6.83
N ALA A 300 -31.08 -43.33 7.05
CA ALA A 300 -32.13 -42.69 6.24
C ALA A 300 -32.86 -41.59 7.06
N ASP A 301 -33.68 -40.78 6.36
CA ASP A 301 -34.96 -40.15 6.75
C ASP A 301 -35.10 -39.12 7.89
N ALA A 302 -35.64 -37.92 7.55
CA ALA A 302 -37.02 -37.55 7.89
C ALA A 302 -37.44 -36.18 7.28
N ALA A 303 -38.70 -36.10 6.89
CA ALA A 303 -39.35 -35.06 6.10
C ALA A 303 -40.14 -34.02 6.93
N SER A 304 -40.76 -33.08 6.19
CA SER A 304 -41.96 -32.27 6.52
C SER A 304 -41.68 -30.89 7.14
N ALA A 305 -42.36 -29.77 6.84
CA ALA A 305 -43.33 -29.38 5.82
C ALA A 305 -43.61 -27.86 5.97
N ARG A 306 -43.93 -27.22 4.83
CA ARG A 306 -44.95 -26.18 4.58
C ARG A 306 -44.96 -24.85 5.36
N GLU A 307 -45.01 -23.79 4.54
CA GLU A 307 -45.30 -22.37 4.79
C GLU A 307 -46.66 -22.11 5.50
N PRO A 308 -46.91 -20.87 5.98
CA PRO A 308 -47.53 -19.89 5.09
C PRO A 308 -47.01 -18.44 5.22
N THR A 309 -46.99 -17.79 4.05
CA THR A 309 -47.14 -16.38 3.69
C THR A 309 -47.58 -15.36 4.76
N SER A 310 -46.85 -14.25 4.82
CA SER A 310 -47.32 -12.91 5.19
C SER A 310 -46.69 -11.86 4.26
N GLU A 311 -47.54 -11.40 3.36
CA GLU A 311 -47.52 -10.22 2.49
C GLU A 311 -46.49 -9.08 2.75
N ARG A 312 -45.70 -8.82 1.68
CA ARG A 312 -45.41 -7.52 1.04
C ARG A 312 -44.94 -6.34 1.91
N ALA A 313 -43.63 -6.14 1.91
CA ALA A 313 -43.01 -4.85 1.64
C ALA A 313 -42.06 -5.05 0.44
N GLY A 314 -42.08 -4.15 -0.54
CA GLY A 314 -41.45 -4.32 -1.85
C GLY A 314 -39.96 -4.66 -1.78
N ASP A 315 -39.57 -5.67 -2.54
CA ASP A 315 -38.20 -6.07 -2.79
C ASP A 315 -37.47 -4.97 -3.59
N PRO A 316 -36.41 -4.31 -3.06
CA PRO A 316 -35.71 -3.23 -3.77
C PRO A 316 -34.77 -3.71 -4.86
N THR A 317 -34.71 -5.01 -5.17
CA THR A 317 -33.73 -5.58 -6.11
C THR A 317 -34.18 -5.59 -7.57
N HIS A 318 -35.31 -4.94 -7.91
CA HIS A 318 -35.70 -4.75 -9.31
C HIS A 318 -34.90 -3.63 -10.00
N PRO A 319 -34.30 -3.89 -11.19
CA PRO A 319 -33.56 -2.88 -11.99
C PRO A 319 -34.47 -1.87 -12.71
N GLY A 320 -35.57 -1.46 -12.07
CA GLY A 320 -36.52 -0.47 -12.61
C GLY A 320 -37.09 0.51 -11.57
N ALA A 321 -36.64 0.42 -10.31
CA ALA A 321 -36.99 1.38 -9.27
C ALA A 321 -35.77 2.30 -9.02
N GLY A 322 -36.00 3.61 -9.00
CA GLY A 322 -34.97 4.60 -8.69
C GLY A 322 -34.36 4.42 -7.28
N PRO A 323 -33.32 5.20 -6.95
CA PRO A 323 -32.64 5.13 -5.66
C PRO A 323 -33.61 5.21 -4.47
N ALA A 324 -33.44 4.31 -3.49
CA ALA A 324 -34.22 4.35 -2.26
C ALA A 324 -33.86 5.59 -1.40
N PRO A 325 -34.75 6.09 -0.53
CA PRO A 325 -34.39 7.12 0.44
C PRO A 325 -33.24 6.67 1.36
N TYR A 326 -32.37 7.61 1.74
CA TYR A 326 -31.27 7.32 2.66
C TYR A 326 -31.69 7.56 4.12
N THR A 327 -31.44 6.55 4.97
CA THR A 327 -31.65 6.61 6.41
C THR A 327 -30.33 6.93 7.11
N ALA A 328 -30.22 8.12 7.70
CA ALA A 328 -29.06 8.51 8.49
C ALA A 328 -29.17 7.99 9.93
N TYR A 329 -28.04 7.69 10.57
CA TYR A 329 -28.04 7.34 11.99
C TYR A 329 -28.48 8.53 12.86
N ASP A 330 -29.52 8.34 13.67
CA ASP A 330 -30.11 9.33 14.58
C ASP A 330 -30.10 8.90 16.06
N GLY A 331 -29.42 7.79 16.37
CA GLY A 331 -29.33 7.24 17.73
C GLY A 331 -28.43 8.04 18.69
N PRO A 332 -28.32 7.58 19.95
CA PRO A 332 -27.54 8.27 20.97
C PRO A 332 -26.04 8.28 20.64
N GLY A 333 -25.34 9.31 21.11
CA GLY A 333 -23.87 9.37 21.01
C GLY A 333 -23.20 8.29 21.86
N PHE A 334 -22.03 7.84 21.42
CA PHE A 334 -21.29 6.74 22.06
C PHE A 334 -20.28 7.20 23.12
N GLY A 335 -20.16 8.51 23.37
CA GLY A 335 -19.08 9.09 24.17
C GLY A 335 -17.84 9.46 23.34
N ASP A 336 -16.76 9.91 23.99
CA ASP A 336 -15.53 10.30 23.30
C ASP A 336 -14.79 9.05 22.77
N PRO A 337 -14.64 8.87 21.45
CA PRO A 337 -14.03 7.68 20.86
C PRO A 337 -12.57 7.47 21.25
N ARG A 338 -11.90 8.47 21.84
CA ARG A 338 -10.53 8.35 22.37
C ARG A 338 -10.49 7.65 23.72
N GLN A 339 -11.58 7.73 24.48
CA GLN A 339 -11.70 7.20 25.84
C GLN A 339 -12.38 5.82 25.87
N LEU A 340 -13.18 5.50 24.85
CA LEU A 340 -13.88 4.21 24.75
C LEU A 340 -12.93 3.02 24.65
N GLY A 341 -13.31 1.89 25.25
CA GLY A 341 -12.65 0.62 25.05
C GLY A 341 -12.78 0.09 23.62
N LEU A 342 -11.93 -0.87 23.24
CA LEU A 342 -11.93 -1.46 21.90
C LEU A 342 -13.28 -2.11 21.53
N ARG A 343 -13.93 -2.76 22.51
CA ARG A 343 -15.24 -3.40 22.33
C ARG A 343 -16.36 -2.37 22.13
N GLU A 344 -16.39 -1.32 22.94
CA GLU A 344 -17.40 -0.26 22.87
C GLU A 344 -17.32 0.48 21.53
N ARG A 345 -16.10 0.72 21.02
CA ARG A 345 -15.91 1.28 19.67
C ARG A 345 -16.42 0.35 18.57
N ALA A 346 -16.24 -0.96 18.72
CA ALA A 346 -16.75 -1.94 17.76
C ALA A 346 -18.28 -2.01 17.77
N GLU A 347 -18.89 -1.92 18.96
CA GLU A 347 -20.35 -1.84 19.12
C GLU A 347 -20.91 -0.53 18.54
N ALA A 348 -20.20 0.60 18.71
CA ALA A 348 -20.56 1.88 18.09
C ALA A 348 -20.52 1.81 16.55
N ILE A 349 -19.48 1.19 15.98
CA ILE A 349 -19.37 0.96 14.53
C ILE A 349 -20.55 0.10 14.05
N ALA A 350 -20.83 -1.02 14.72
CA ALA A 350 -21.92 -1.90 14.36
C ALA A 350 -23.27 -1.16 14.41
N ALA A 351 -23.53 -0.35 15.44
CA ALA A 351 -24.77 0.41 15.56
C ALA A 351 -25.01 1.40 14.39
N VAL A 352 -23.96 2.08 13.93
CA VAL A 352 -24.06 2.96 12.75
C VAL A 352 -24.33 2.17 11.48
N VAL A 353 -23.60 1.05 11.27
CA VAL A 353 -23.79 0.18 10.10
C VAL A 353 -25.18 -0.48 10.10
N THR A 354 -25.72 -0.82 11.26
CA THR A 354 -27.09 -1.35 11.39
C THR A 354 -28.12 -0.35 10.89
N ALA A 355 -27.99 0.93 11.24
CA ALA A 355 -28.97 1.95 10.88
C ALA A 355 -28.81 2.45 9.44
N GLU A 356 -27.57 2.70 9.01
CA GLU A 356 -27.32 3.30 7.70
C GLU A 356 -27.19 2.24 6.58
N GLY A 357 -27.00 0.96 6.90
CA GLY A 357 -26.77 -0.11 5.93
C GLY A 357 -25.29 -0.27 5.53
N PRO A 358 -24.99 -0.84 4.34
CA PRO A 358 -23.63 -0.86 3.80
C PRO A 358 -23.10 0.57 3.64
N VAL A 359 -21.98 0.89 4.29
CA VAL A 359 -21.43 2.26 4.35
C VAL A 359 -19.91 2.26 4.29
N GLN A 360 -19.32 3.34 3.78
CA GLN A 360 -17.87 3.51 3.86
C GLN A 360 -17.40 3.74 5.29
N ALA A 361 -16.21 3.25 5.63
CA ALA A 361 -15.63 3.45 6.96
C ALA A 361 -15.47 4.94 7.30
N VAL A 362 -15.12 5.80 6.34
CA VAL A 362 -15.05 7.26 6.56
C VAL A 362 -16.37 7.86 7.04
N ARG A 363 -17.51 7.36 6.55
CA ARG A 363 -18.85 7.79 7.00
C ARG A 363 -19.06 7.45 8.47
N VAL A 364 -18.76 6.21 8.85
CA VAL A 364 -18.90 5.75 10.24
C VAL A 364 -18.01 6.57 11.18
N LEU A 365 -16.77 6.85 10.78
CA LEU A 365 -15.85 7.70 11.54
C LEU A 365 -16.45 9.09 11.77
N ARG A 366 -16.94 9.75 10.71
CA ARG A 366 -17.52 11.10 10.77
C ARG A 366 -18.80 11.13 11.61
N VAL A 367 -19.65 10.10 11.54
CA VAL A 367 -20.86 9.97 12.38
C VAL A 367 -20.45 9.90 13.86
N ILE A 368 -19.52 9.01 14.21
CA ILE A 368 -19.07 8.83 15.60
C ILE A 368 -18.40 10.10 16.13
N THR A 369 -17.52 10.74 15.36
CA THR A 369 -16.81 11.94 15.81
C THR A 369 -17.74 13.14 15.94
N ARG A 370 -18.71 13.30 15.02
CA ARG A 370 -19.74 14.34 15.10
C ARG A 370 -20.61 14.17 16.34
N LEU A 371 -21.06 12.96 16.65
CA LEU A 371 -21.85 12.67 17.86
C LEU A 371 -21.05 12.90 19.15
N ALA A 372 -19.72 12.75 19.10
CA ALA A 372 -18.82 13.05 20.21
C ALA A 372 -18.43 14.54 20.32
N GLY A 373 -18.91 15.41 19.42
CA GLY A 373 -18.57 16.83 19.41
C GLY A 373 -17.10 17.12 19.01
N LEU A 374 -16.44 16.20 18.31
CA LEU A 374 -15.07 16.38 17.85
C LEU A 374 -15.02 17.05 16.47
N PRO A 375 -14.13 18.04 16.27
CA PRO A 375 -14.08 18.82 15.03
C PRO A 375 -13.53 18.05 13.83
N THR A 376 -12.70 17.02 14.05
CA THR A 376 -12.10 16.23 12.96
C THR A 376 -12.01 14.74 13.30
N PRO A 377 -12.15 13.85 12.30
CA PRO A 377 -12.05 12.40 12.49
C PRO A 377 -10.61 11.94 12.80
N ASP A 378 -9.58 12.68 12.36
CA ASP A 378 -8.15 12.31 12.43
C ASP A 378 -7.66 11.87 13.81
N VAL A 379 -8.17 12.51 14.87
CA VAL A 379 -7.75 12.26 16.25
C VAL A 379 -8.19 10.86 16.73
N ALA A 380 -9.20 10.25 16.09
CA ALA A 380 -9.77 8.96 16.47
C ALA A 380 -9.56 7.85 15.41
N VAL A 381 -8.97 8.15 14.25
CA VAL A 381 -8.82 7.22 13.11
C VAL A 381 -8.14 5.92 13.52
N ASN A 382 -6.99 5.98 14.20
CA ASN A 382 -6.22 4.79 14.56
C ASN A 382 -7.00 3.85 15.49
N GLY A 383 -7.66 4.41 16.51
CA GLY A 383 -8.44 3.62 17.46
C GLY A 383 -9.70 3.02 16.86
N LEU A 384 -10.33 3.71 15.91
CA LEU A 384 -11.50 3.19 15.17
C LEU A 384 -11.08 2.19 14.09
N THR A 385 -9.90 2.34 13.48
CA THR A 385 -9.29 1.35 12.58
C THR A 385 -9.07 0.02 13.29
N ASP A 386 -8.53 0.05 14.51
CA ASP A 386 -8.35 -1.16 15.32
C ASP A 386 -9.71 -1.75 15.76
N ALA A 387 -10.71 -0.91 16.01
CA ALA A 387 -12.07 -1.36 16.31
C ALA A 387 -12.75 -2.05 15.11
N VAL A 388 -12.55 -1.58 13.88
CA VAL A 388 -13.02 -2.26 12.65
C VAL A 388 -12.39 -3.65 12.53
N LYS A 389 -11.06 -3.76 12.73
CA LYS A 389 -10.37 -5.06 12.71
C LYS A 389 -10.89 -5.99 13.81
N TYR A 390 -11.12 -5.46 15.00
CA TYR A 390 -11.69 -6.21 16.11
C TYR A 390 -13.11 -6.68 15.80
N ALA A 391 -14.00 -5.80 15.34
CA ALA A 391 -15.39 -6.08 14.98
C ALA A 391 -15.50 -7.17 13.90
N ARG A 392 -14.64 -7.12 12.87
CA ARG A 392 -14.51 -8.16 11.85
C ARG A 392 -14.09 -9.50 12.48
N ARG A 393 -13.10 -9.51 13.37
CA ARG A 393 -12.59 -10.73 14.01
C ARG A 393 -13.68 -11.44 14.83
N ILE A 394 -14.56 -10.68 15.49
CA ILE A 394 -15.68 -11.22 16.27
C ILE A 394 -16.97 -11.37 15.44
N LYS A 395 -16.90 -11.18 14.12
CA LYS A 395 -18.01 -11.31 13.17
C LYS A 395 -19.20 -10.39 13.44
N LEU A 396 -18.97 -9.22 14.05
CA LEU A 396 -20.01 -8.18 14.17
C LEU A 396 -20.28 -7.47 12.84
N ILE A 397 -19.26 -7.34 12.00
CA ILE A 397 -19.35 -6.70 10.68
C ILE A 397 -18.54 -7.51 9.67
N GLU A 398 -18.93 -7.41 8.41
CA GLU A 398 -18.12 -7.79 7.26
C GLU A 398 -17.45 -6.55 6.67
N VAL A 399 -16.25 -6.77 6.15
CA VAL A 399 -15.44 -5.71 5.53
C VAL A 399 -15.15 -6.13 4.11
N GLU A 400 -15.66 -5.37 3.16
CA GLU A 400 -15.35 -5.56 1.75
C GLU A 400 -14.12 -4.73 1.39
N ASP A 401 -12.99 -5.44 1.32
CA ASP A 401 -11.67 -4.87 1.06
C ASP A 401 -11.15 -5.35 -0.29
N HIS A 402 -11.22 -4.45 -1.28
CA HIS A 402 -10.75 -4.73 -2.64
C HIS A 402 -9.32 -4.20 -2.87
N ALA A 403 -8.68 -3.59 -1.86
CA ALA A 403 -7.31 -3.07 -1.92
C ALA A 403 -6.31 -3.80 -0.99
N GLY A 404 -6.75 -4.86 -0.30
CA GLY A 404 -5.90 -5.68 0.56
C GLY A 404 -5.40 -4.97 1.82
N GLN A 405 -6.07 -3.90 2.25
CA GLN A 405 -5.78 -3.21 3.51
C GLN A 405 -7.04 -2.98 4.35
N ALA A 406 -7.37 -3.97 5.19
CA ALA A 406 -8.45 -3.87 6.15
C ALA A 406 -8.18 -2.71 7.14
N GLY A 407 -9.05 -1.70 7.11
CA GLY A 407 -9.01 -0.58 8.06
C GLY A 407 -8.63 0.78 7.49
N GLN A 408 -8.57 0.96 6.16
CA GLN A 408 -8.51 2.31 5.57
C GLN A 408 -9.90 2.97 5.49
N PRO A 409 -10.01 4.31 5.50
CA PRO A 409 -11.29 5.02 5.41
C PRO A 409 -12.13 4.68 4.15
N THR A 410 -11.53 4.06 3.14
CA THR A 410 -12.17 3.68 1.87
C THR A 410 -12.75 2.27 1.85
N VAL A 411 -12.74 1.52 2.96
CA VAL A 411 -13.36 0.17 3.01
C VAL A 411 -14.87 0.28 3.21
N THR A 412 -15.63 -0.65 2.63
CA THR A 412 -17.08 -0.73 2.87
C THR A 412 -17.35 -1.69 4.01
N LEU A 413 -18.15 -1.25 4.98
CA LEU A 413 -18.58 -1.99 6.15
C LEU A 413 -20.05 -2.36 5.98
N ARG A 414 -20.39 -3.62 6.25
CA ARG A 414 -21.78 -4.11 6.27
C ARG A 414 -21.98 -5.14 7.36
N LEU A 415 -23.22 -5.40 7.76
CA LEU A 415 -23.53 -6.57 8.58
C LEU A 415 -23.57 -7.85 7.71
N PRO A 416 -23.37 -9.05 8.30
CA PRO A 416 -23.44 -10.31 7.56
C PRO A 416 -24.80 -10.57 6.86
N ASP A 417 -25.89 -10.05 7.43
CA ASP A 417 -27.26 -10.17 6.93
C ASP A 417 -27.67 -9.04 5.97
N GLN A 418 -26.84 -8.00 5.82
CA GLN A 418 -27.09 -6.92 4.88
C GLN A 418 -26.65 -7.30 3.44
N PRO A 419 -27.40 -6.84 2.42
CA PRO A 419 -26.99 -7.02 1.03
C PRO A 419 -25.66 -6.32 0.74
N ALA A 420 -24.92 -6.82 -0.27
CA ALA A 420 -23.61 -6.27 -0.65
C ALA A 420 -23.71 -4.81 -1.16
N CYS A 421 -24.80 -4.48 -1.86
CA CYS A 421 -25.04 -3.15 -2.41
C CYS A 421 -26.50 -2.71 -2.20
N LEU A 422 -26.70 -1.44 -1.88
CA LEU A 422 -28.01 -0.77 -1.81
C LEU A 422 -27.92 0.59 -2.52
N LEU A 423 -28.72 0.79 -3.57
CA LEU A 423 -28.80 2.06 -4.27
C LEU A 423 -29.68 3.03 -3.50
N ARG A 424 -29.11 4.13 -3.01
CA ARG A 424 -29.83 5.14 -2.22
C ARG A 424 -29.55 6.55 -2.75
N MET A 425 -30.47 7.45 -2.44
CA MET A 425 -30.28 8.89 -2.60
C MET A 425 -29.08 9.37 -1.77
N LEU A 426 -28.45 10.47 -2.16
CA LEU A 426 -27.27 11.03 -1.50
C LEU A 426 -27.47 11.20 0.00
N GLY A 427 -28.59 11.82 0.40
CA GLY A 427 -28.84 12.17 1.80
C GLY A 427 -27.77 13.15 2.33
N PRO A 428 -27.38 13.07 3.62
CA PRO A 428 -26.38 13.93 4.23
C PRO A 428 -24.94 13.43 3.97
N ARG A 429 -24.71 12.74 2.86
CA ARG A 429 -23.42 12.12 2.53
C ARG A 429 -22.62 12.98 1.57
N ASP A 430 -21.30 12.99 1.75
CA ASP A 430 -20.36 13.49 0.74
C ASP A 430 -20.01 12.39 -0.27
N LEU A 431 -19.40 12.75 -1.41
CA LEU A 431 -19.01 11.81 -2.46
C LEU A 431 -18.07 10.69 -1.96
N ASP A 432 -17.13 11.01 -1.08
CA ASP A 432 -16.20 10.05 -0.47
C ASP A 432 -16.90 9.09 0.52
N GLU A 433 -18.14 9.37 0.91
CA GLU A 433 -18.92 8.56 1.83
C GLU A 433 -19.82 7.53 1.11
N ILE A 434 -19.93 7.60 -0.22
CA ILE A 434 -20.77 6.70 -1.03
C ILE A 434 -19.98 5.43 -1.40
N PRO A 435 -20.45 4.23 -1.04
CA PRO A 435 -19.82 2.97 -1.46
C PRO A 435 -19.61 2.88 -2.98
N ASN A 436 -18.46 2.38 -3.41
CA ASN A 436 -18.12 2.25 -4.83
C ASN A 436 -19.10 1.32 -5.61
N GLN A 437 -19.66 0.29 -4.97
CA GLN A 437 -20.70 -0.54 -5.58
C GLN A 437 -22.00 0.23 -5.83
N GLU A 438 -22.34 1.17 -4.95
CA GLU A 438 -23.51 2.03 -5.10
C GLU A 438 -23.33 2.96 -6.30
N LEU A 439 -22.14 3.54 -6.46
CA LEU A 439 -21.77 4.34 -7.64
C LEU A 439 -21.80 3.53 -8.94
N ALA A 440 -21.25 2.31 -8.93
CA ALA A 440 -21.25 1.44 -10.10
C ALA A 440 -22.67 0.99 -10.48
N MET A 441 -23.51 0.66 -9.50
CA MET A 441 -24.91 0.30 -9.73
C MET A 441 -25.72 1.46 -10.30
N ALA A 442 -25.51 2.68 -9.79
CA ALA A 442 -26.11 3.89 -10.34
C ALA A 442 -25.69 4.11 -11.81
N ALA A 443 -24.41 3.91 -12.13
CA ALA A 443 -23.88 4.02 -13.49
C ALA A 443 -24.52 3.00 -14.44
N SER A 444 -24.64 1.74 -14.01
CA SER A 444 -25.27 0.67 -14.79
C SER A 444 -26.73 0.97 -15.11
N LEU A 445 -27.49 1.56 -14.17
CA LEU A 445 -28.87 1.99 -14.44
C LEU A 445 -28.94 3.11 -15.48
N VAL A 446 -28.04 4.09 -15.40
CA VAL A 446 -27.97 5.18 -16.40
C VAL A 446 -27.59 4.65 -17.78
N GLN A 447 -26.71 3.65 -17.86
CA GLN A 447 -26.33 3.00 -19.12
C GLN A 447 -27.46 2.13 -19.68
N ALA A 448 -28.29 1.53 -18.83
CA ALA A 448 -29.47 0.77 -19.27
C ALA A 448 -30.59 1.67 -19.82
N ASP A 449 -30.71 2.91 -19.32
CA ASP A 449 -31.72 3.90 -19.75
C ASP A 449 -31.35 4.64 -21.06
N GLY A 450 -30.17 4.37 -21.65
CA GLY A 450 -29.80 4.85 -22.98
C GLY A 450 -28.32 4.64 -23.32
N LEU A 451 -28.01 4.61 -24.63
CA LEU A 451 -26.64 4.49 -25.16
C LEU A 451 -25.82 5.76 -24.87
N VAL A 452 -25.34 5.89 -23.63
CA VAL A 452 -24.38 6.91 -23.24
C VAL A 452 -22.98 6.39 -23.51
N HIS A 453 -22.39 6.79 -24.64
CA HIS A 453 -21.02 6.40 -25.02
C HIS A 453 -19.94 7.31 -24.43
N ASP A 454 -20.33 8.46 -23.87
CA ASP A 454 -19.42 9.46 -23.29
C ASP A 454 -19.39 9.38 -21.76
N LEU A 455 -18.19 9.31 -21.19
CA LEU A 455 -17.96 9.22 -19.75
C LEU A 455 -18.41 10.49 -19.01
N ASP A 456 -18.30 11.66 -19.65
CA ASP A 456 -18.75 12.93 -19.05
C ASP A 456 -20.27 13.01 -18.96
N ALA A 457 -20.96 12.57 -20.01
CA ALA A 457 -22.41 12.42 -20.00
C ALA A 457 -22.89 11.38 -18.97
N LEU A 458 -22.16 10.27 -18.81
CA LEU A 458 -22.45 9.23 -17.82
C LEU A 458 -22.29 9.76 -16.39
N ALA A 459 -21.20 10.48 -16.12
CA ALA A 459 -20.93 11.08 -14.81
C ALA A 459 -22.03 12.06 -14.39
N ASN A 460 -22.40 12.98 -15.28
CA ASN A 460 -23.44 13.97 -15.00
C ASN A 460 -24.82 13.34 -14.74
N ARG A 461 -25.21 12.33 -15.53
CA ARG A 461 -26.48 11.62 -15.33
C ARG A 461 -26.48 10.79 -14.04
N THR A 462 -25.37 10.14 -13.73
CA THR A 462 -25.22 9.34 -12.50
C THR A 462 -25.26 10.22 -11.26
N ALA A 463 -24.61 11.40 -11.29
CA ALA A 463 -24.68 12.37 -10.20
C ALA A 463 -26.12 12.84 -9.95
N ARG A 464 -26.86 13.18 -11.03
CA ARG A 464 -28.27 13.55 -10.93
C ARG A 464 -29.16 12.44 -10.38
N LEU A 465 -28.91 11.19 -10.80
CA LEU A 465 -29.65 10.03 -10.28
C LEU A 465 -29.50 9.89 -8.76
N LEU A 466 -28.30 10.15 -8.24
CA LEU A 466 -28.03 10.11 -6.79
C LEU A 466 -28.55 11.35 -6.03
N GLY A 467 -28.99 12.39 -6.72
CA GLY A 467 -29.56 13.60 -6.12
C GLY A 467 -28.62 14.81 -6.04
N TYR A 468 -27.56 14.85 -6.84
CA TYR A 468 -26.78 16.07 -7.06
C TYR A 468 -27.45 16.97 -8.11
N ASP A 469 -27.46 18.29 -7.88
CA ASP A 469 -27.90 19.27 -8.89
C ASP A 469 -26.92 19.31 -10.09
N GLU A 470 -25.61 19.30 -9.78
CA GLU A 470 -24.49 19.23 -10.73
C GLU A 470 -23.43 18.26 -10.24
N ALA A 471 -22.70 17.63 -11.17
CA ALA A 471 -21.65 16.68 -10.81
C ALA A 471 -20.48 17.39 -10.10
N PRO A 472 -20.06 16.92 -8.91
CA PRO A 472 -18.86 17.43 -8.23
C PRO A 472 -17.59 17.31 -9.09
N GLU A 473 -16.60 18.18 -8.85
CA GLU A 473 -15.33 18.25 -9.61
C GLU A 473 -14.60 16.89 -9.71
N HIS A 474 -14.66 16.07 -8.64
CA HIS A 474 -14.04 14.75 -8.57
C HIS A 474 -14.99 13.57 -8.83
N PHE A 475 -16.25 13.83 -9.22
CA PHE A 475 -17.25 12.78 -9.41
C PHE A 475 -16.86 11.82 -10.54
N LYS A 476 -16.30 12.36 -11.63
CA LYS A 476 -15.86 11.56 -12.78
C LYS A 476 -14.76 10.56 -12.39
N GLU A 477 -13.80 10.99 -11.59
CA GLU A 477 -12.70 10.16 -11.11
C GLU A 477 -13.23 9.06 -10.18
N ALA A 478 -14.10 9.41 -9.23
CA ALA A 478 -14.73 8.47 -8.31
C ALA A 478 -15.58 7.43 -9.07
N LEU A 479 -16.35 7.87 -10.07
CA LEU A 479 -17.16 7.00 -10.91
C LEU A 479 -16.29 6.07 -11.76
N PHE A 480 -15.21 6.57 -12.35
CA PHE A 480 -14.28 5.75 -13.12
C PHE A 480 -13.62 4.69 -12.24
N ASP A 481 -13.22 5.05 -11.02
CA ASP A 481 -12.68 4.10 -10.06
C ASP A 481 -13.72 3.06 -9.63
N ALA A 482 -14.99 3.46 -9.42
CA ALA A 482 -16.08 2.55 -9.11
C ALA A 482 -16.36 1.57 -10.26
N LEU A 483 -16.44 2.05 -11.50
CA LEU A 483 -16.62 1.24 -12.71
C LEU A 483 -15.43 0.32 -12.98
N ARG A 484 -14.20 0.76 -12.72
CA ARG A 484 -13.03 -0.13 -12.83
C ARG A 484 -13.07 -1.26 -11.79
N LYS A 485 -13.63 -0.99 -10.60
CA LYS A 485 -13.70 -1.95 -9.50
C LYS A 485 -14.88 -2.91 -9.60
N TYR A 486 -16.02 -2.45 -10.13
CA TYR A 486 -17.30 -3.19 -10.11
C TYR A 486 -18.02 -3.24 -11.47
N GLY A 487 -17.45 -2.64 -12.50
CA GLY A 487 -17.99 -2.66 -13.86
C GLY A 487 -17.74 -4.01 -14.52
N THR A 488 -18.65 -4.96 -14.31
CA THR A 488 -19.57 -5.50 -15.34
C THR A 488 -20.29 -6.72 -14.76
N ALA A 489 -21.60 -6.57 -14.53
CA ALA A 489 -22.58 -7.62 -14.74
C ALA A 489 -23.80 -6.95 -15.39
N SER A 490 -23.87 -7.04 -16.71
CA SER A 490 -25.18 -7.05 -17.38
C SER A 490 -26.00 -8.20 -16.79
N PRO A 491 -27.33 -8.08 -16.63
CA PRO A 491 -28.18 -9.24 -16.86
C PRO A 491 -28.06 -9.72 -18.32
#